data_AF-A0A927NEG8-F1
#
_entry.id   AF-A0A927NEG8-F1
#
_cell.length_a   1.000
_cell.length_b   1.000
_cell.length_c   1.000
_cell.angle_alpha   90.00
_cell.angle_beta   90.00
_cell.angle_gamma   90.00
#
_symmetry.space_group_name_H-M   'P 1'
#
loop_
_entity.id
_entity.type
_entity.pdbx_description
1 polymer ?
#
loop_
_entity_poly.entity_id
_entity_poly.type
_entity_poly.pdbx_seq_one_letter_code
_entity_poly.pdbx_strand_id
1 'polypeptide(L)'
;MKDEKRNATGRLKSLWLLFINMLKIGLFTFGGGYAMIHLLENEFVSKKKWIEEDEFMDLVAIAESTPGPIAINCSTYIGYK
;
A
#
# COMPACT_ATOMS: atom_id res chain seq x y z
N MET A 1 -8.51 -16.36 -39.56
CA MET A 1 -7.89 -17.33 -38.62
C MET A 1 -6.41 -17.06 -38.29
N LYS A 2 -5.62 -16.36 -39.12
CA LYS A 2 -4.20 -16.05 -38.83
C LYS A 2 -4.00 -14.82 -37.92
N ASP A 3 -4.90 -13.84 -37.97
CA ASP A 3 -4.77 -12.58 -37.21
C ASP A 3 -5.12 -12.74 -35.72
N GLU A 4 -5.99 -13.67 -35.37
CA GLU A 4 -6.37 -13.98 -33.99
C GLU A 4 -5.21 -14.61 -33.18
N LYS A 5 -4.39 -15.46 -33.82
CA LYS A 5 -3.20 -16.06 -33.20
C LYS A 5 -2.06 -15.05 -32.97
N ARG A 6 -2.01 -13.97 -33.75
CA ARG A 6 -1.05 -12.86 -33.56
C ARG A 6 -1.35 -12.06 -32.29
N ASN A 7 -2.63 -11.84 -32.00
CA ASN A 7 -3.08 -11.11 -30.81
C ASN A 7 -2.89 -11.90 -29.52
N ALA A 8 -3.07 -13.23 -29.55
CA ALA A 8 -2.85 -14.11 -28.40
C ALA A 8 -1.38 -14.13 -27.95
N THR A 9 -0.44 -14.23 -28.91
CA THR A 9 1.00 -14.25 -28.64
C THR A 9 1.49 -12.92 -28.06
N GLY A 10 0.98 -11.80 -28.57
CA GLY A 10 1.27 -10.46 -28.03
C GLY A 10 0.73 -10.25 -26.62
N ARG A 11 -0.49 -10.72 -26.34
CA ARG A 11 -1.11 -10.66 -25.01
C ARG A 11 -0.32 -11.49 -23.98
N LEU A 12 0.10 -12.71 -24.34
CA LEU A 12 0.90 -13.55 -23.45
C LEU A 12 2.24 -12.90 -23.10
N LYS A 13 2.93 -12.28 -24.08
CA LYS A 13 4.16 -11.50 -23.83
C LYS A 13 3.92 -10.33 -22.88
N SER A 14 2.82 -9.58 -23.05
CA SER A 14 2.49 -8.45 -22.18
C SER A 14 2.19 -8.89 -20.74
N LEU A 15 1.43 -9.97 -20.56
CA LEU A 15 1.17 -10.55 -19.23
C LEU A 15 2.45 -11.03 -18.55
N TRP A 16 3.34 -11.68 -19.30
CA TRP A 16 4.64 -12.11 -18.80
C TRP A 16 5.52 -10.94 -18.38
N LEU A 17 5.53 -9.86 -19.17
CA LEU A 17 6.27 -8.64 -18.85
C LEU A 17 5.70 -7.94 -17.59
N LEU A 18 4.37 -7.87 -17.48
CA LEU A 18 3.69 -7.35 -16.29
C LEU A 18 4.09 -8.16 -15.05
N PHE A 19 4.06 -9.50 -15.15
CA PHE A 19 4.44 -10.39 -14.07
C PHE A 19 5.89 -10.17 -13.63
N ILE A 20 6.87 -10.16 -14.55
CA ILE A 20 8.28 -9.90 -14.19
C ILE A 20 8.43 -8.54 -13.51
N ASN A 21 7.79 -7.50 -14.06
CA ASN A 21 7.90 -6.15 -13.51
C ASN A 21 7.32 -6.07 -12.09
N MET A 22 6.12 -6.63 -11.87
CA MET A 22 5.51 -6.65 -10.54
C MET A 22 6.27 -7.55 -9.58
N LEU A 23 6.81 -8.69 -10.03
CA LEU A 23 7.67 -9.57 -9.23
C LEU A 23 8.94 -8.83 -8.78
N LYS A 24 9.60 -8.12 -9.71
CA LYS A 24 10.78 -7.32 -9.40
C LYS A 24 10.45 -6.24 -8.38
N ILE A 25 9.38 -5.47 -8.59
CA ILE A 25 8.93 -4.44 -7.64
C ILE A 25 8.64 -5.09 -6.28
N GLY A 26 7.83 -6.14 -6.24
CA GLY A 26 7.45 -6.85 -5.01
C GLY A 26 8.64 -7.40 -4.21
N LEU A 27 9.69 -7.88 -4.87
CA LEU A 27 10.93 -8.32 -4.21
C LEU A 27 11.64 -7.17 -3.48
N PHE A 28 11.61 -5.95 -4.04
CA PHE A 28 12.25 -4.77 -3.44
C PHE A 28 11.32 -3.96 -2.51
N THR A 29 10.01 -4.19 -2.58
CA THR A 29 8.99 -3.51 -1.74
C THR A 29 8.36 -4.45 -0.73
N PHE A 30 9.03 -5.55 -0.35
CA PHE A 30 8.51 -6.52 0.62
C PHE A 30 8.24 -5.81 1.96
N GLY A 31 7.01 -5.93 2.46
CA GLY A 31 6.53 -5.17 3.63
C GLY A 31 5.87 -3.84 3.26
N GLY A 32 6.37 -3.10 2.28
CA GLY A 32 5.70 -1.94 1.65
C GLY A 32 4.96 -0.99 2.61
N GLY A 33 3.79 -0.50 2.17
CA GLY A 33 2.92 0.37 2.99
C GLY A 33 2.37 -0.32 4.24
N TYR A 34 2.18 -1.63 4.23
CA TYR A 34 1.63 -2.37 5.39
C TYR A 34 2.62 -2.48 6.55
N ALA A 35 3.90 -2.65 6.28
CA ALA A 35 4.95 -2.60 7.30
C ALA A 35 5.04 -1.20 7.92
N MET A 36 4.82 -0.15 7.13
CA MET A 36 4.71 1.22 7.65
C MET A 36 3.51 1.35 8.58
N ILE A 37 2.32 0.87 8.19
CA ILE A 37 1.13 0.91 9.06
C ILE A 37 1.42 0.23 10.41
N HIS A 38 2.02 -0.96 10.40
CA HIS A 38 2.38 -1.65 11.65
C HIS A 38 3.41 -0.89 12.50
N LEU A 39 4.38 -0.21 11.87
CA LEU A 39 5.32 0.65 12.59
C LEU A 39 4.62 1.86 13.23
N LEU A 40 3.65 2.46 12.53
CA LEU A 40 2.85 3.57 13.06
C LEU A 40 1.99 3.11 14.23
N GLU A 41 1.32 1.97 14.12
CA GLU A 41 0.56 1.34 15.20
C GLU A 41 1.41 1.16 16.47
N ASN A 42 2.58 0.52 16.31
CA ASN A 42 3.49 0.26 17.42
C ASN A 42 4.00 1.56 18.07
N GLU A 43 4.29 2.60 17.28
CA GLU A 43 4.72 3.89 17.81
C GLU A 43 3.58 4.65 18.50
N PHE A 44 2.42 4.80 17.86
CA PHE A 44 1.36 5.68 18.32
C PHE A 44 0.46 5.04 19.38
N VAL A 45 0.20 3.74 19.28
CA VAL A 45 -0.63 2.98 20.22
C VAL A 45 0.26 2.37 21.30
N SER A 46 1.17 1.48 20.94
CA SER A 46 1.88 0.65 21.93
C SER A 46 2.92 1.43 22.75
N LYS A 47 3.79 2.20 22.10
CA LYS A 47 4.89 2.91 22.78
C LYS A 47 4.45 4.25 23.37
N LYS A 48 3.82 5.11 22.56
CA LYS A 48 3.49 6.49 22.97
C LYS A 48 2.09 6.63 23.57
N LYS A 49 1.18 5.70 23.27
CA LYS A 49 -0.21 5.70 23.78
C LYS A 49 -0.94 7.03 23.52
N TRP A 50 -0.72 7.61 22.35
CA TRP A 50 -1.39 8.85 21.92
C TRP A 50 -2.84 8.63 21.49
N ILE A 51 -3.12 7.44 20.98
CA ILE A 51 -4.42 7.00 20.50
C ILE A 51 -4.63 5.52 20.90
N GLU A 52 -5.88 5.11 20.98
CA GLU A 52 -6.25 3.71 21.22
C GLU A 52 -6.23 2.89 19.91
N GLU A 53 -6.29 1.57 20.01
CA GLU A 53 -6.24 0.65 18.86
C GLU A 53 -7.40 0.86 17.89
N ASP A 54 -8.63 1.02 18.41
CA ASP A 54 -9.82 1.31 17.61
C ASP A 54 -9.69 2.65 16.88
N GLU A 55 -9.16 3.67 17.57
CA GLU A 55 -8.94 5.00 16.99
C GLU A 55 -7.84 4.99 15.91
N PHE A 56 -6.82 4.15 16.07
CA PHE A 56 -5.81 3.94 15.02
C PHE A 56 -6.42 3.32 13.76
N MET A 57 -7.37 2.38 13.93
CA MET A 57 -8.06 1.76 12.80
C MET A 57 -8.90 2.77 12.02
N ASP A 58 -9.65 3.63 12.73
CA ASP A 58 -10.40 4.73 12.13
C ASP A 58 -9.46 5.73 11.42
N LEU A 59 -8.32 6.05 12.04
CA LEU A 59 -7.31 6.92 11.45
C LEU A 59 -6.77 6.36 10.12
N VAL A 60 -6.43 5.07 10.06
CA VAL A 60 -5.96 4.44 8.83
C VAL A 60 -7.05 4.49 7.75
N ALA A 61 -8.30 4.21 8.10
CA ALA A 61 -9.42 4.27 7.16
C ALA A 61 -9.61 5.69 6.58
N ILE A 62 -9.51 6.73 7.41
CA ILE A 62 -9.57 8.13 6.97
C ILE A 62 -8.36 8.48 6.10
N ALA A 63 -7.16 8.06 6.50
CA ALA A 63 -5.93 8.34 5.78
C ALA A 63 -5.89 7.69 4.39
N GLU A 64 -6.46 6.49 4.23
CA GLU A 64 -6.61 5.80 2.94
C GLU A 64 -7.76 6.36 2.08
N SER A 65 -8.83 6.86 2.73
CA SER A 65 -9.95 7.50 2.04
C SER A 65 -9.61 8.88 1.48
N THR A 66 -8.55 9.51 2.01
CA THR A 66 -8.11 10.84 1.61
C THR A 66 -6.96 10.75 0.59
N PRO A 67 -6.94 11.61 -0.44
CA PRO A 67 -5.84 11.62 -1.40
C PRO A 67 -4.54 12.06 -0.73
N GLY A 68 -3.49 11.24 -0.81
CA GLY A 68 -2.16 11.58 -0.33
C GLY A 68 -1.40 10.40 0.29
N PRO A 69 -0.18 10.64 0.79
CA PRO A 69 0.58 9.61 1.49
C PRO A 69 0.00 9.36 2.89
N ILE A 70 -0.34 8.11 3.19
CA ILE A 70 -0.93 7.68 4.48
C ILE A 70 -0.13 8.21 5.67
N ALA A 71 1.21 8.11 5.65
CA ALA A 71 2.06 8.60 6.75
C ALA A 71 1.86 10.10 7.06
N ILE A 72 1.66 10.92 6.03
CA ILE A 72 1.47 12.37 6.19
C ILE A 72 0.07 12.64 6.74
N ASN A 73 -0.95 11.98 6.20
CA ASN A 73 -2.33 12.09 6.66
C ASN A 73 -2.43 11.67 8.14
N CYS A 74 -1.85 10.52 8.51
CA CYS A 74 -1.77 10.07 9.90
C CYS A 74 -1.05 11.07 10.82
N SER A 75 0.10 11.58 10.38
CA SER A 75 0.87 12.56 11.18
C SER A 75 0.12 13.87 11.41
N THR A 76 -0.64 14.32 10.41
CA THR A 76 -1.40 15.57 10.46
C THR A 76 -2.58 15.44 11.41
N TYR A 77 -3.30 14.32 11.36
CA TYR A 77 -4.41 14.05 12.28
C TYR A 77 -3.93 13.97 13.73
N ILE A 78 -2.89 13.17 13.99
CA ILE A 78 -2.32 13.01 15.33
C ILE A 78 -1.79 14.34 15.88
N GLY A 79 -1.17 15.17 15.03
CA GLY A 79 -0.65 16.48 15.45
C GLY A 79 -1.72 17.57 15.62
N TYR A 80 -2.92 17.38 15.06
CA TYR A 80 -4.06 18.27 15.26
C TYR A 80 -4.78 17.99 16.59
N LYS A 81 -4.76 16.74 17.04
CA LYS A 81 -5.29 16.31 18.33
C LYS A 81 -4.44 16.85 19.49
#